data_AF-A0A7S1LHG3-F1
#
_entry.id   AF-A0A7S1LHG3-F1
#
_cell.length_a   1.000
_cell.length_b   1.000
_cell.length_c   1.000
_cell.angle_alpha   90.00
_cell.angle_beta   90.00
_cell.angle_gamma   90.00
#
_symmetry.space_group_name_H-M   'P 1'
#
loop_
_entity.id
_entity.type
_entity.pdbx_description
1 polymer ?
#
loop_
_entity_poly.entity_id
_entity_poly.type
_entity_poly.pdbx_seq_one_letter_code
_entity_poly.pdbx_strand_id
1 'polypeptide(L)'
;ERVHGPPSRTQGVNASVMLRLLRNGDDCTYPAGGDTVMVHYTGRLADGTKFDCSRDREEPLRFVVGVGQVIMGWDEGILRMSLGERSIVHVPSALGYGELGAGDKVPPYSDLDFDVELIKIESGNDQGIKPSFEDIYASASGAWEKDGNHFMQDD
;
A
#
# COMPACT_ATOMS: atom_id res chain seq x y z
N GLU A 1 -44.46 19.16 -28.97
CA GLU A 1 -43.22 18.48 -28.52
C GLU A 1 -42.81 18.90 -27.12
N ARG A 2 -42.38 17.97 -26.26
CA ARG A 2 -41.38 18.22 -25.20
C ARG A 2 -40.55 16.95 -25.01
N VAL A 3 -39.38 16.93 -25.65
CA VAL A 3 -38.39 15.87 -25.52
C VAL A 3 -37.63 16.11 -24.22
N HIS A 4 -37.96 15.39 -23.15
CA HIS A 4 -37.05 15.22 -22.03
C HIS A 4 -36.09 14.10 -22.40
N GLY A 5 -34.97 14.47 -23.02
CA GLY A 5 -33.82 13.57 -23.12
C GLY A 5 -33.30 13.24 -21.71
N PRO A 6 -32.81 12.02 -21.46
CA PRO A 6 -32.13 11.73 -20.20
C PRO A 6 -30.94 12.66 -20.03
N PRO A 7 -30.58 13.08 -18.80
CA PRO A 7 -29.38 13.88 -18.59
C PRO A 7 -28.19 13.13 -19.17
N SER A 8 -27.60 13.69 -20.23
CA SER A 8 -26.34 13.21 -20.76
C SER A 8 -25.22 13.73 -19.87
N ARG A 9 -24.41 12.79 -19.39
CA ARG A 9 -22.97 12.95 -19.18
C ARG A 9 -22.53 13.79 -17.97
N THR A 10 -22.19 13.08 -16.90
CA THR A 10 -20.83 13.22 -16.36
C THR A 10 -20.24 11.83 -16.31
N GLN A 11 -19.46 11.51 -17.35
CA GLN A 11 -18.46 10.46 -17.24
C GLN A 11 -17.55 10.94 -16.11
N GLY A 12 -17.71 10.36 -14.92
CA GLY A 12 -16.90 10.71 -13.77
C GLY A 12 -15.46 10.71 -14.22
N VAL A 13 -14.78 11.85 -14.06
CA VAL A 13 -13.33 11.88 -14.25
C VAL A 13 -12.81 10.77 -13.34
N ASN A 14 -12.21 9.73 -13.92
CA ASN A 14 -11.58 8.68 -13.15
C ASN A 14 -10.40 9.36 -12.44
N ALA A 15 -10.65 9.91 -11.24
CA ALA A 15 -9.59 10.42 -10.39
C ALA A 15 -8.63 9.26 -10.17
N SER A 16 -7.36 9.48 -10.48
CA SER A 16 -6.34 8.44 -10.40
C SER A 16 -5.11 9.00 -9.70
N VAL A 17 -4.48 8.16 -8.88
CA VAL A 17 -3.22 8.48 -8.24
C VAL A 17 -2.10 8.41 -9.25
N MET A 18 -1.26 9.45 -9.28
CA MET A 18 -0.06 9.48 -10.10
C MET A 18 1.18 9.38 -9.21
N LEU A 19 2.09 8.48 -9.56
CA LEU A 19 3.41 8.40 -8.94
C LEU A 19 4.44 9.03 -9.86
N ARG A 20 5.24 9.94 -9.30
CA ARG A 20 6.46 10.45 -9.93
C ARG A 20 7.66 9.96 -9.14
N LEU A 21 8.38 9.01 -9.73
CA LEU A 21 9.59 8.42 -9.15
C LEU A 21 10.67 9.48 -8.93
N LEU A 22 11.18 9.58 -7.70
CA LEU A 22 12.32 10.41 -7.34
C LEU A 22 13.59 9.58 -7.09
N ARG A 23 13.41 8.37 -6.55
CA ARG A 23 14.48 7.38 -6.33
C ARG A 23 13.88 5.99 -6.35
N ASN A 24 14.51 5.10 -7.11
CA ASN A 24 14.14 3.70 -7.20
C ASN A 24 14.29 3.00 -5.84
N GLY A 25 13.38 2.08 -5.56
CA GLY A 25 13.56 1.09 -4.51
C GLY A 25 14.33 -0.13 -5.02
N ASP A 26 13.96 -1.30 -4.51
CA ASP A 26 14.54 -2.59 -4.92
C ASP A 26 13.90 -3.19 -6.18
N ASP A 27 12.77 -2.63 -6.64
CA ASP A 27 11.96 -3.12 -7.78
C ASP A 27 11.59 -4.63 -7.69
N CYS A 28 11.62 -5.18 -6.48
CA CYS A 28 11.39 -6.60 -6.22
C CYS A 28 10.32 -6.81 -5.13
N THR A 29 10.35 -5.99 -4.09
CA THR A 29 9.51 -6.14 -2.90
C THR A 29 8.44 -5.07 -2.90
N TYR A 30 7.19 -5.47 -3.10
CA TYR A 30 6.02 -4.60 -3.10
C TYR A 30 5.09 -4.99 -1.95
N PRO A 31 4.46 -4.03 -1.25
CA PRO A 31 3.51 -4.36 -0.21
C PRO A 31 2.21 -4.91 -0.81
N ALA A 32 1.57 -5.84 -0.11
CA ALA A 32 0.24 -6.33 -0.42
C ALA A 32 -0.83 -5.68 0.48
N GLY A 33 -2.09 -5.70 0.04
CA GLY A 33 -3.20 -5.26 0.88
C GLY A 33 -3.25 -6.06 2.18
N GLY A 34 -3.25 -5.36 3.32
CA GLY A 34 -3.20 -5.95 4.66
C GLY A 34 -1.80 -5.97 5.28
N ASP A 35 -0.74 -5.65 4.54
CA ASP A 35 0.60 -5.51 5.11
C ASP A 35 0.72 -4.23 5.93
N THR A 36 1.57 -4.27 6.96
CA THR A 36 1.94 -3.06 7.68
C THR A 36 3.15 -2.42 7.03
N VAL A 37 3.06 -1.15 6.68
CA VAL A 37 4.15 -0.39 6.06
C VAL A 37 4.62 0.72 6.98
N MET A 38 5.89 1.10 6.85
CA MET A 38 6.45 2.30 7.45
C MET A 38 6.96 3.23 6.37
N VAL A 39 6.52 4.49 6.42
CA VAL A 39 6.90 5.50 5.44
C VAL A 39 7.40 6.77 6.10
N HIS A 40 8.38 7.40 5.48
CA HIS A 40 8.60 8.83 5.68
C HIS A 40 7.84 9.59 4.62
N TYR A 41 7.21 10.70 5.00
CA TYR A 41 6.53 11.56 4.06
C TYR A 41 6.62 13.05 4.41
N THR A 42 6.41 13.87 3.39
CA THR A 42 6.05 15.29 3.49
C THR A 42 4.84 15.56 2.61
N GLY A 43 3.73 16.01 3.20
CA GLY A 43 2.52 16.41 2.51
C GLY A 43 2.51 17.90 2.16
N ARG A 44 2.18 18.22 0.91
CA ARG A 44 2.07 19.59 0.40
C ARG A 44 0.76 19.79 -0.36
N LEU A 45 0.21 20.99 -0.26
CA LEU A 45 -0.87 21.44 -1.14
C LEU A 45 -0.31 21.78 -2.53
N ALA A 46 -1.19 21.93 -3.52
CA ALA A 46 -0.82 22.28 -4.89
C ALA A 46 -0.03 23.61 -5.02
N ASP A 47 -0.18 24.52 -4.07
CA ASP A 47 0.58 25.77 -3.98
C ASP A 47 2.01 25.59 -3.40
N GLY A 48 2.36 24.37 -3.00
CA GLY A 48 3.64 24.00 -2.38
C GLY A 48 3.66 24.12 -0.85
N THR A 49 2.59 24.63 -0.23
CA THR A 49 2.48 24.80 1.22
C THR A 49 2.57 23.44 1.91
N LYS A 50 3.55 23.27 2.79
CA LYS A 50 3.71 22.07 3.62
C LYS A 50 2.64 22.07 4.71
N PHE A 51 1.80 21.05 4.75
CA PHE A 51 0.76 20.90 5.78
C PHE A 51 1.10 19.82 6.81
N ASP A 52 1.91 18.83 6.42
CA ASP A 52 2.32 17.75 7.32
C ASP A 52 3.66 17.13 6.92
N CYS A 53 4.42 16.62 7.90
CA CYS A 53 5.69 15.96 7.66
C CYS A 53 6.03 15.00 8.81
N SER A 54 6.29 13.74 8.46
CA SER A 54 6.77 12.73 9.42
C SER A 54 8.11 13.09 10.06
N ARG A 55 9.02 13.73 9.29
CA ARG A 55 10.37 14.07 9.76
C ARG A 55 10.37 15.18 10.79
N ASP A 56 9.36 16.07 10.77
CA ASP A 56 9.17 17.06 11.83
C ASP A 56 8.80 16.40 13.17
N ARG A 57 8.33 15.14 13.14
CA ARG A 57 8.02 14.31 14.33
C ARG A 57 9.11 13.29 14.65
N GLU A 58 10.19 13.25 13.88
CA GLU A 58 11.31 12.30 14.00
C GLU A 58 10.92 10.81 13.92
N GLU A 59 9.67 10.48 13.55
CA GLU A 59 9.15 9.12 13.54
C GLU A 59 8.46 8.80 12.19
N PRO A 60 8.75 7.64 11.55
CA PRO A 60 8.01 7.16 10.39
C PRO A 60 6.53 6.92 10.71
N LEU A 61 5.65 7.11 9.74
CA LEU A 61 4.25 6.73 9.89
C LEU A 61 4.09 5.24 9.61
N ARG A 62 3.54 4.51 10.59
CA ARG A 62 3.22 3.08 10.50
C ARG A 62 1.71 2.89 10.36
N PHE A 63 1.28 2.16 9.33
CA PHE A 63 -0.15 1.87 9.08
C PHE A 63 -0.31 0.61 8.22
N VAL A 64 -1.52 0.05 8.19
CA VAL A 64 -1.88 -1.10 7.34
C VAL A 64 -2.37 -0.57 5.99
N VAL A 65 -1.73 -0.99 4.90
CA VAL A 65 -2.03 -0.51 3.54
C VAL A 65 -3.13 -1.32 2.87
N GLY A 66 -3.95 -0.68 2.06
CA GLY A 66 -4.97 -1.33 1.22
C GLY A 66 -6.23 -1.76 1.97
N VAL A 67 -6.45 -1.23 3.18
CA VAL A 67 -7.60 -1.54 4.04
C VAL A 67 -8.43 -0.30 4.41
N GLY A 68 -8.11 0.87 3.86
CA GLY A 68 -8.80 2.12 4.14
C GLY A 68 -8.45 2.74 5.50
N GLN A 69 -7.29 2.41 6.08
CA GLN A 69 -6.80 3.06 7.31
C GLN A 69 -6.31 4.50 7.05
N VAL A 70 -5.88 4.77 5.82
CA VAL A 70 -5.45 6.09 5.34
C VAL A 70 -6.31 6.53 4.15
N ILE A 71 -6.06 7.73 3.62
CA ILE A 71 -6.75 8.20 2.42
C ILE A 71 -6.55 7.23 1.25
N MET A 72 -7.56 7.03 0.41
CA MET A 72 -7.53 6.06 -0.68
C MET A 72 -6.34 6.25 -1.62
N GLY A 73 -5.94 7.51 -1.84
CA GLY A 73 -4.79 7.81 -2.70
C GLY A 73 -3.47 7.26 -2.18
N TRP A 74 -3.32 7.11 -0.86
CA TRP A 74 -2.17 6.47 -0.25
C TRP A 74 -2.22 4.96 -0.39
N ASP A 75 -3.38 4.34 -0.17
CA ASP A 75 -3.57 2.91 -0.37
C ASP A 75 -3.24 2.52 -1.83
N GLU A 76 -3.78 3.23 -2.81
CA GLU A 76 -3.49 2.96 -4.23
C GLU A 76 -2.04 3.29 -4.63
N GLY A 77 -1.48 4.36 -4.06
CA GLY A 77 -0.12 4.82 -4.38
C GLY A 77 0.95 3.88 -3.84
N ILE A 78 0.87 3.55 -2.55
CA ILE A 78 1.94 2.85 -1.83
C ILE A 78 2.02 1.37 -2.22
N LEU A 79 0.89 0.75 -2.60
CA LEU A 79 0.87 -0.60 -3.19
C LEU A 79 1.69 -0.71 -4.48
N ARG A 80 1.99 0.41 -5.13
CA ARG A 80 2.76 0.46 -6.39
C ARG A 80 4.23 0.82 -6.19
N MET A 81 4.64 1.14 -4.95
CA MET A 81 6.01 1.50 -4.61
C MET A 81 6.81 0.27 -4.19
N SER A 82 8.05 0.15 -4.65
CA SER A 82 8.97 -0.88 -4.17
C SER A 82 9.65 -0.48 -2.87
N LEU A 83 10.15 -1.45 -2.10
CA LEU A 83 10.85 -1.19 -0.84
C LEU A 83 12.06 -0.28 -1.08
N GLY A 84 12.18 0.80 -0.30
CA GLY A 84 13.22 1.81 -0.45
C GLY A 84 12.92 2.90 -1.49
N GLU A 85 11.82 2.78 -2.24
CA GLU A 85 11.41 3.77 -3.23
C GLU A 85 11.04 5.10 -2.57
N ARG A 86 11.43 6.20 -3.21
CA ARG A 86 10.90 7.54 -2.91
C ARG A 86 10.23 8.13 -4.13
N SER A 87 8.98 8.56 -3.97
CA SER A 87 8.14 9.07 -5.05
C SER A 87 7.27 10.23 -4.58
N ILE A 88 6.94 11.14 -5.49
CA ILE A 88 5.81 12.03 -5.27
C ILE A 88 4.54 11.27 -5.64
N VAL A 89 3.67 11.07 -4.64
CA VAL A 89 2.33 10.52 -4.80
C VAL A 89 1.36 11.70 -4.91
N HIS A 90 0.90 11.97 -6.12
CA HIS A 90 -0.11 12.98 -6.39
C HIS A 90 -1.50 12.36 -6.17
N VAL A 91 -2.26 12.97 -5.26
CA VAL A 91 -3.58 12.51 -4.84
C VAL A 91 -4.60 13.61 -5.16
N PRO A 92 -5.47 13.38 -6.15
CA PRO A 92 -6.62 14.25 -6.38
C PRO A 92 -7.51 14.31 -5.13
N SER A 93 -8.14 15.46 -4.88
CA SER A 93 -9.00 15.69 -3.71
C SER A 93 -10.01 14.57 -3.47
N ALA A 94 -10.63 14.01 -4.52
CA ALA A 94 -11.59 12.91 -4.45
C ALA A 94 -11.02 11.61 -3.84
N LEU A 95 -9.72 11.37 -3.94
CA LEU A 95 -9.01 10.25 -3.31
C LEU A 95 -8.24 10.66 -2.05
N GLY A 96 -8.32 11.94 -1.67
CA GLY A 96 -7.71 12.53 -0.50
C GLY A 96 -8.76 12.88 0.56
N TYR A 97 -8.87 14.16 0.90
CA TYR A 97 -9.80 14.66 1.92
C TYR A 97 -11.12 15.20 1.38
N GLY A 98 -11.33 15.15 0.05
CA GLY A 98 -12.58 15.46 -0.62
C GLY A 98 -13.13 16.86 -0.30
N GLU A 99 -14.46 16.95 -0.23
CA GLU A 99 -15.19 18.20 0.00
C GLU A 99 -15.03 18.76 1.42
N LEU A 100 -14.61 17.91 2.36
CA LEU A 100 -14.49 18.29 3.77
C LEU A 100 -13.12 18.91 4.09
N GLY A 101 -12.07 18.54 3.35
CA GLY A 101 -10.71 18.88 3.73
C GLY A 101 -10.30 18.21 5.05
N ALA A 102 -9.26 18.75 5.70
CA ALA A 102 -8.75 18.25 6.97
C ALA A 102 -8.40 19.40 7.92
N GLY A 103 -9.35 19.75 8.78
CA GLY A 103 -9.22 20.85 9.75
C GLY A 103 -8.82 22.16 9.07
N ASP A 104 -7.92 22.90 9.71
CA ASP A 104 -7.42 24.19 9.19
C ASP A 104 -6.24 24.04 8.22
N LYS A 105 -5.73 22.82 8.02
CA LYS A 105 -4.49 22.56 7.30
C LYS A 105 -4.69 22.19 5.84
N VAL A 106 -5.80 21.53 5.53
CA VAL A 106 -6.14 21.12 4.16
C VAL A 106 -7.52 21.66 3.82
N PRO A 107 -7.63 22.65 2.93
CA PRO A 107 -8.91 23.17 2.48
C PRO A 107 -9.76 22.11 1.75
N PRO A 108 -11.10 22.28 1.70
CA PRO A 108 -11.98 21.54 0.81
C PRO A 108 -11.47 21.46 -0.63
N TYR A 109 -11.66 20.30 -1.27
CA TYR A 109 -11.34 20.06 -2.69
C TYR A 109 -9.86 20.27 -3.05
N SER A 110 -8.95 20.14 -2.07
CA SER A 110 -7.52 20.29 -2.32
C SER A 110 -6.89 19.02 -2.87
N ASP A 111 -6.20 19.15 -4.01
CA ASP A 111 -5.26 18.14 -4.47
C ASP A 111 -3.98 18.20 -3.63
N LEU A 112 -3.34 17.05 -3.46
CA LEU A 112 -2.24 16.86 -2.53
C LEU A 112 -1.06 16.20 -3.23
N ASP A 113 0.14 16.70 -2.95
CA ASP A 113 1.38 16.05 -3.32
C ASP A 113 2.09 15.54 -2.07
N PHE A 114 2.32 14.23 -2.03
CA PHE A 114 3.07 13.60 -0.95
C PHE A 114 4.42 13.13 -1.45
N ASP A 115 5.50 13.69 -0.90
CA ASP A 115 6.84 13.13 -1.06
C ASP A 115 7.00 11.98 -0.08
N VAL A 116 6.83 10.75 -0.56
CA VAL A 116 6.79 9.51 0.24
C VAL A 116 8.03 8.67 -0.02
N GLU A 117 8.60 8.11 1.04
CA GLU A 117 9.69 7.13 1.02
C GLU A 117 9.24 5.86 1.77
N LEU A 118 9.20 4.73 1.10
CA LEU A 118 8.82 3.44 1.67
C LEU A 118 10.00 2.81 2.39
N ILE A 119 9.98 2.80 3.72
CA ILE A 119 11.13 2.41 4.56
C ILE A 119 11.10 0.92 4.88
N LYS A 120 9.91 0.37 5.15
CA LYS A 120 9.76 -1.03 5.58
C LYS A 120 8.38 -1.57 5.21
N ILE A 121 8.35 -2.86 4.90
CA ILE A 121 7.14 -3.67 4.72
C ILE A 121 7.21 -4.80 5.76
N GLU A 122 6.17 -4.94 6.56
CA GLU A 122 5.96 -6.03 7.51
C GLU A 122 4.76 -6.83 7.01
N SER A 123 5.03 -8.00 6.43
CA SER A 123 3.93 -8.82 5.92
C SER A 123 3.03 -9.28 7.06
N GLY A 124 1.72 -9.23 6.85
CA GLY A 124 0.75 -9.76 7.82
C GLY A 124 0.98 -11.24 8.17
N ASN A 125 1.72 -11.98 7.32
CA ASN A 125 2.13 -13.36 7.55
C ASN A 125 3.44 -13.53 8.34
N ASP A 126 4.22 -12.47 8.54
CA ASP A 126 5.52 -12.53 9.25
C ASP A 126 5.39 -12.20 10.74
N GLN A 127 4.16 -12.06 11.25
CA GLN A 127 3.85 -11.91 12.68
C GLN A 127 3.92 -13.26 13.43
N GLY A 128 5.01 -14.01 13.25
CA GLY A 128 5.32 -15.15 14.11
C GLY A 128 4.25 -16.25 14.13
N ILE A 129 3.56 -16.49 13.00
CA ILE A 129 2.85 -17.75 12.80
C ILE A 129 3.92 -18.82 12.70
N LYS A 130 4.32 -19.35 13.87
CA LYS A 130 4.89 -20.69 13.98
C LYS A 130 3.98 -21.59 13.13
N PRO A 131 4.51 -22.28 12.10
CA PRO A 131 3.68 -23.17 11.29
C PRO A 131 2.89 -24.05 12.25
N SER A 132 1.57 -24.15 12.02
CA SER A 132 0.76 -24.97 12.90
C SER A 132 1.32 -26.39 12.87
N PHE A 133 1.14 -27.14 13.95
CA PHE A 133 1.58 -28.53 13.97
C PHE A 133 1.02 -29.31 12.77
N GLU A 134 -0.18 -28.97 12.29
CA GLU A 134 -0.78 -29.58 11.10
C GLU A 134 0.00 -29.27 9.80
N ASP A 135 0.52 -28.05 9.63
CA ASP A 135 1.30 -27.66 8.44
C ASP A 135 2.68 -28.34 8.40
N ILE A 136 3.31 -28.53 9.56
CA ILE A 136 4.58 -29.25 9.68
C ILE A 136 4.36 -30.74 9.37
N TYR A 137 3.27 -31.34 9.84
CA TYR A 137 2.98 -32.76 9.57
C TYR A 137 2.61 -33.00 8.12
N ALA A 138 1.85 -32.11 7.49
CA ALA A 138 1.52 -32.21 6.07
C ALA A 138 2.76 -32.16 5.15
N SER A 139 3.77 -31.37 5.52
CA SER A 139 5.04 -31.29 4.77
C SER A 139 5.99 -32.46 5.06
N ALA A 140 6.05 -32.95 6.31
CA ALA A 140 6.86 -34.11 6.67
C ALA A 140 6.29 -35.44 6.14
N SER A 141 4.97 -35.55 6.00
CA SER A 141 4.31 -36.79 5.55
C SER A 141 4.34 -37.00 4.03
N GLY A 142 4.72 -35.99 3.25
CA GLY A 142 4.96 -36.12 1.79
C GLY A 142 6.37 -36.57 1.40
N ALA A 143 7.29 -36.74 2.37
CA ALA A 143 8.73 -36.95 2.09
C ALA A 143 9.23 -38.40 2.26
N TRP A 144 8.37 -39.39 2.56
CA TRP A 144 8.79 -40.78 2.83
C TRP A 144 8.28 -41.84 1.84
N GLU A 145 7.80 -41.45 0.66
CA GLU A 145 7.49 -42.40 -0.42
C GLU A 145 8.37 -42.15 -1.63
N LYS A 146 9.60 -42.65 -1.58
CA LYS A 146 10.45 -43.11 -2.70
C LYS A 146 11.88 -43.26 -2.20
N ASP A 147 12.15 -44.37 -1.54
CA ASP A 147 13.38 -45.15 -1.74
C ASP A 147 13.14 -46.51 -1.07
N GLY A 148 12.78 -47.48 -1.89
CA GLY A 148 12.55 -48.85 -1.45
C GLY A 148 13.85 -49.44 -0.91
N ASN A 149 13.90 -49.69 0.40
CA ASN A 149 14.98 -50.49 0.96
C ASN A 149 14.54 -51.95 1.05
N HIS A 150 14.93 -52.69 0.02
CA HIS A 150 15.01 -54.14 -0.02
C HIS A 150 16.09 -54.58 0.99
N PHE A 151 15.68 -55.07 2.15
CA PHE A 151 16.61 -55.69 3.11
C PHE A 151 16.48 -57.21 3.01
N MET A 152 17.40 -57.83 2.28
CA MET A 152 17.67 -59.27 2.32
C MET A 152 18.03 -59.67 3.75
N GLN A 153 17.44 -60.77 4.24
CA GLN A 153 17.97 -61.54 5.36
C GLN A 153 18.73 -62.72 4.79
N ASP A 154 20.06 -62.68 4.90
CA ASP A 154 20.91 -63.86 4.83
C ASP A 154 21.53 -64.11 6.22
N ASP A 155 21.55 -65.40 6.56
CA ASP A 155 22.16 -66.15 7.68
C ASP A 155 21.51 -66.12 9.09
#